data_AF-A0AAD0WPN4-F1
#
_entry.id   AF-A0AAD0WPN4-F1
#
_cell.length_a   1.000
_cell.length_b   1.000
_cell.length_c   1.000
_cell.angle_alpha   90.00
_cell.angle_beta   90.00
_cell.angle_gamma   90.00
#
_symmetry.space_group_name_H-M   'P 1'
#
loop_
_entity.id
_entity.type
_entity.pdbx_description
1 polymer ?
#
loop_
_entity_poly.entity_id
_entity_poly.type
_entity_poly.pdbx_seq_one_letter_code
_entity_poly.pdbx_strand_id
1 'polypeptide(L)'
;MSENNKKLDREKILIEEVKIVQDIIKRMAGNSFNVKTWTITLIVATLLFKGNNNHIFIAFIPLIAFWFLDSYYLQQERLFRKVHDWVISYRLTKDDNLFNMNPVRFKDKVQSVLQIMFSISTLPFYGSILIMLSIYFIIIYFNYFELLLKCIKLSQGGN
;
A
#
# COMPACT_ATOMS: atom_id res chain seq x y z
N MET A 1 46.75 -10.77 -13.08
CA MET A 1 45.61 -9.94 -13.54
C MET A 1 45.94 -8.49 -13.24
N SER A 2 45.92 -7.58 -14.24
CA SER A 2 46.29 -6.17 -14.06
C SER A 2 45.28 -5.43 -13.17
N GLU A 3 45.73 -4.37 -12.47
CA GLU A 3 44.86 -3.54 -11.61
C GLU A 3 43.66 -2.95 -12.37
N ASN A 4 43.86 -2.55 -13.63
CA ASN A 4 42.78 -2.06 -14.49
C ASN A 4 41.69 -3.10 -14.73
N ASN A 5 42.05 -4.38 -14.89
CA ASN A 5 41.05 -5.44 -15.10
C ASN A 5 40.22 -5.67 -13.82
N LYS A 6 40.86 -5.65 -12.64
CA LYS A 6 40.14 -5.77 -11.36
C LYS A 6 39.17 -4.61 -11.12
N LYS A 7 39.58 -3.38 -11.45
CA LYS A 7 38.71 -2.19 -11.34
C LYS A 7 37.48 -2.30 -12.26
N LEU A 8 37.71 -2.70 -13.51
CA LEU A 8 36.64 -2.91 -14.48
C LEU A 8 35.63 -3.97 -14.02
N ASP A 9 36.11 -5.07 -13.42
CA ASP A 9 35.24 -6.13 -12.92
C ASP A 9 34.40 -5.66 -11.70
N ARG A 10 34.98 -4.85 -10.81
CA ARG A 10 34.23 -4.23 -9.69
C ARG A 10 33.13 -3.30 -10.18
N GLU A 11 33.41 -2.46 -11.17
CA GLU A 11 32.41 -1.56 -11.76
C GLU A 11 31.25 -2.34 -12.38
N LYS A 12 31.55 -3.42 -13.12
CA LYS A 12 30.53 -4.30 -13.69
C LYS A 12 29.65 -4.95 -12.63
N ILE A 13 30.25 -5.51 -11.58
CA ILE A 13 29.52 -6.14 -10.46
C ILE A 13 28.62 -5.11 -9.76
N LEU A 14 29.15 -3.93 -9.45
CA LEU A 14 28.38 -2.86 -8.82
C LEU A 14 27.17 -2.46 -9.68
N ILE A 15 27.37 -2.25 -10.97
CA ILE A 15 26.28 -1.91 -11.90
C ILE A 15 25.19 -3.00 -11.89
N GLU A 16 25.59 -4.28 -11.90
CA GLU A 16 24.65 -5.39 -11.91
C GLU A 16 23.85 -5.46 -10.59
N GLU A 17 24.51 -5.33 -9.45
CA GLU A 17 23.83 -5.32 -8.16
C GLU A 17 22.86 -4.14 -8.01
N VAL A 18 23.28 -2.95 -8.42
CA VAL A 18 22.43 -1.75 -8.42
C VAL A 18 21.21 -1.96 -9.31
N LYS A 19 21.38 -2.55 -10.51
CA LYS A 19 20.25 -2.88 -11.40
C LYS A 19 19.27 -3.84 -10.73
N ILE A 20 19.74 -4.92 -10.12
CA ILE A 20 18.88 -5.88 -9.42
C ILE A 20 18.09 -5.19 -8.31
N VAL A 21 18.75 -4.38 -7.46
CA VAL A 21 18.08 -3.67 -6.38
C VAL A 21 17.07 -2.65 -6.92
N GLN A 22 17.42 -1.91 -7.95
CA GLN A 22 16.51 -0.94 -8.59
C GLN A 22 15.29 -1.61 -9.21
N ASP A 23 15.45 -2.79 -9.81
CA ASP A 23 14.33 -3.56 -10.35
C ASP A 23 13.41 -4.07 -9.23
N ILE A 24 13.95 -4.46 -8.07
CA ILE A 24 13.14 -4.77 -6.90
C ILE A 24 12.37 -3.53 -6.42
N ILE A 25 13.02 -2.37 -6.30
CA ILE A 25 12.39 -1.10 -5.90
C ILE A 25 11.23 -0.77 -6.85
N LYS A 26 11.46 -0.84 -8.17
CA LYS A 26 10.43 -0.61 -9.19
C LYS A 26 9.25 -1.57 -9.05
N ARG A 27 9.50 -2.86 -8.77
CA ARG A 27 8.43 -3.83 -8.51
C ARG A 27 7.65 -3.52 -7.24
N MET A 28 8.30 -3.09 -6.16
CA MET A 28 7.61 -2.69 -4.93
C MET A 28 6.74 -1.46 -5.13
N ALA A 29 7.26 -0.43 -5.82
CA ALA A 29 6.51 0.76 -6.19
C ALA A 29 5.33 0.43 -7.12
N GLY A 30 5.55 -0.45 -8.11
CA GLY A 30 4.50 -0.95 -9.00
C GLY A 30 3.41 -1.72 -8.27
N ASN A 31 3.78 -2.60 -7.32
CA ASN A 31 2.82 -3.33 -6.49
C ASN A 31 2.01 -2.40 -5.59
N SER A 32 2.65 -1.41 -4.96
CA SER A 32 1.97 -0.37 -4.17
C SER A 32 0.93 0.37 -5.02
N PHE A 33 1.31 0.82 -6.22
CA PHE A 33 0.38 1.47 -7.14
C PHE A 33 -0.78 0.55 -7.58
N ASN A 34 -0.48 -0.70 -7.94
CA ASN A 34 -1.49 -1.68 -8.33
C ASN A 34 -2.52 -1.93 -7.22
N VAL A 35 -2.07 -2.03 -5.97
CA VAL A 35 -2.97 -2.21 -4.82
C VAL A 35 -3.91 -1.02 -4.66
N LYS A 36 -3.44 0.22 -4.86
CA LYS A 36 -4.31 1.41 -4.85
C LYS A 36 -5.37 1.35 -5.97
N THR A 37 -4.98 0.95 -7.18
CA THR A 37 -5.92 0.76 -8.29
C THR A 37 -6.99 -0.29 -7.97
N TRP A 38 -6.58 -1.47 -7.50
CA TRP A 38 -7.51 -2.54 -7.13
C TRP A 38 -8.43 -2.15 -5.96
N THR A 39 -7.97 -1.31 -5.05
CA THR A 39 -8.80 -0.73 -3.97
C THR A 39 -9.98 0.03 -4.56
N ILE A 40 -9.72 0.95 -5.50
CA ILE A 40 -10.78 1.73 -6.14
C ILE A 40 -11.73 0.82 -6.91
N THR A 41 -11.19 -0.11 -7.70
CA THR A 41 -11.99 -1.05 -8.50
C THR A 41 -12.95 -1.86 -7.64
N LEU A 42 -12.47 -2.46 -6.55
CA LEU A 42 -13.32 -3.28 -5.67
C LEU A 42 -14.34 -2.45 -4.89
N ILE A 43 -13.99 -1.23 -4.48
CA ILE A 43 -14.92 -0.35 -3.78
C ILE A 43 -16.03 0.09 -4.72
N VAL A 44 -15.70 0.52 -5.94
CA VAL A 44 -16.69 0.87 -6.97
C VAL A 44 -17.57 -0.34 -7.30
N ALA A 45 -16.98 -1.52 -7.49
CA ALA A 45 -17.74 -2.74 -7.75
C ALA A 45 -18.71 -3.07 -6.60
N THR A 46 -18.28 -2.89 -5.35
CA THR A 46 -19.12 -3.14 -4.18
C THR A 46 -20.27 -2.14 -4.08
N LEU A 47 -20.03 -0.86 -4.38
CA LEU A 47 -21.07 0.18 -4.36
C LEU A 47 -22.09 0.03 -5.50
N LEU A 48 -21.69 -0.52 -6.64
CA LEU A 48 -22.58 -0.80 -7.77
C LEU A 48 -23.32 -2.14 -7.63
N PHE A 49 -22.92 -2.98 -6.68
CA PHE A 49 -23.52 -4.28 -6.47
C PHE A 49 -24.97 -4.12 -5.99
N LYS A 50 -25.92 -4.57 -6.81
CA LYS A 50 -27.35 -4.55 -6.44
C LYS A 50 -27.63 -5.64 -5.41
N GLY A 51 -27.74 -5.26 -4.14
CA GLY A 51 -28.12 -6.14 -3.03
C GLY A 51 -28.67 -5.35 -1.84
N ASN A 52 -29.07 -6.04 -0.76
CA ASN A 52 -29.55 -5.40 0.47
C ASN A 52 -28.53 -4.39 0.99
N ASN A 53 -28.98 -3.22 1.46
CA ASN A 53 -28.14 -2.06 1.84
C ASN A 53 -27.02 -2.33 2.87
N ASN A 54 -26.97 -3.52 3.47
CA ASN A 54 -25.88 -4.00 4.32
C ASN A 54 -24.59 -4.40 3.54
N HIS A 55 -24.62 -4.46 2.21
CA HIS A 55 -23.42 -4.81 1.40
C HIS A 55 -22.29 -3.78 1.53
N ILE A 56 -22.56 -2.58 2.04
CA ILE A 56 -21.56 -1.51 2.25
C ILE A 56 -20.44 -1.98 3.19
N PHE A 57 -20.75 -2.82 4.19
CA PHE A 57 -19.74 -3.37 5.09
C PHE A 57 -18.68 -4.21 4.35
N ILE A 58 -19.04 -4.81 3.21
CA ILE A 58 -18.12 -5.59 2.38
C ILE A 58 -17.03 -4.69 1.78
N ALA A 59 -17.33 -3.41 1.50
CA ALA A 59 -16.37 -2.47 0.91
C ALA A 59 -15.21 -2.11 1.87
N PHE A 60 -15.42 -2.26 3.18
CA PHE A 60 -14.37 -2.02 4.18
C PHE A 60 -13.31 -3.12 4.20
N ILE A 61 -13.66 -4.35 3.78
CA ILE A 61 -12.73 -5.48 3.75
C ILE A 61 -11.54 -5.21 2.81
N PRO A 62 -11.74 -4.95 1.50
CA PRO A 62 -10.64 -4.63 0.61
C PRO A 62 -9.98 -3.30 0.99
N LEU A 63 -10.72 -2.32 1.53
CA LEU A 63 -10.14 -1.06 1.98
C LEU A 63 -9.05 -1.27 3.03
N ILE A 64 -9.36 -1.99 4.12
CA ILE A 64 -8.41 -2.20 5.23
C ILE A 64 -7.27 -3.12 4.79
N ALA A 65 -7.59 -4.21 4.09
CA ALA A 65 -6.60 -5.18 3.64
C ALA A 65 -5.59 -4.56 2.67
N PHE A 66 -6.05 -3.77 1.71
CA PHE A 66 -5.19 -3.12 0.73
C PHE A 66 -4.45 -1.92 1.29
N TRP A 67 -5.00 -1.22 2.28
CA TRP A 67 -4.26 -0.20 3.01
C TRP A 67 -3.04 -0.78 3.73
N PHE A 68 -3.22 -1.91 4.41
CA PHE A 68 -2.11 -2.63 5.03
C PHE A 68 -1.09 -3.10 3.99
N LEU A 69 -1.57 -3.72 2.91
CA LEU A 69 -0.70 -4.30 1.87
C LEU A 69 0.11 -3.24 1.11
N ASP A 70 -0.50 -2.11 0.77
CA ASP A 70 0.19 -0.97 0.17
C ASP A 70 1.30 -0.44 1.10
N SER A 71 0.98 -0.30 2.38
CA SER A 71 1.95 0.15 3.39
C SER A 71 3.10 -0.85 3.57
N TYR A 72 2.82 -2.15 3.44
CA TYR A 72 3.83 -3.19 3.40
C TYR A 72 4.75 -3.03 2.18
N TYR A 73 4.20 -2.85 0.97
CA TYR A 73 5.03 -2.65 -0.23
C TYR A 73 5.88 -1.38 -0.16
N LEU A 74 5.34 -0.29 0.39
CA LEU A 74 6.10 0.93 0.65
C LEU A 74 7.21 0.71 1.70
N GLN A 75 6.99 -0.11 2.72
CA GLN A 75 8.04 -0.49 3.66
C GLN A 75 9.18 -1.24 2.94
N GLN A 76 8.82 -2.23 2.13
CA GLN A 76 9.79 -3.03 1.38
C GLN A 76 10.59 -2.15 0.42
N GLU A 77 9.93 -1.22 -0.28
CA GLU A 77 10.60 -0.24 -1.12
C GLU A 77 11.64 0.58 -0.32
N ARG A 78 11.26 1.12 0.84
CA ARG A 78 12.17 1.89 1.71
C ARG A 78 13.34 1.04 2.21
N LEU A 79 13.11 -0.24 2.53
CA LEU A 79 14.18 -1.16 2.92
C LEU A 79 15.15 -1.43 1.77
N PHE A 80 14.64 -1.66 0.55
CA PHE A 80 15.49 -1.85 -0.62
C PHE A 80 16.23 -0.58 -1.03
N ARG A 81 15.69 0.62 -0.78
CA ARG A 81 16.45 1.87 -0.89
C ARG A 81 17.65 1.89 0.07
N LYS A 82 17.51 1.37 1.30
CA LYS A 82 18.65 1.21 2.22
C LYS A 82 19.66 0.16 1.74
N VAL A 83 19.19 -0.94 1.15
CA VAL A 83 20.06 -1.94 0.50
C VAL A 83 20.85 -1.29 -0.63
N HIS A 84 20.21 -0.46 -1.46
CA HIS A 84 20.85 0.26 -2.56
C HIS A 84 21.97 1.18 -2.06
N ASP A 85 21.69 2.02 -1.07
CA ASP A 85 22.69 2.93 -0.48
C ASP A 85 23.88 2.16 0.11
N TRP A 86 23.61 1.01 0.72
CA TRP A 86 24.63 0.11 1.24
C TRP A 86 25.46 -0.53 0.13
N VAL A 87 24.85 -1.04 -0.95
CA VAL A 87 25.57 -1.65 -2.07
C VAL A 87 26.58 -0.68 -2.67
N ILE A 88 26.15 0.57 -2.93
CA ILE A 88 27.01 1.61 -3.50
C ILE A 88 28.21 1.89 -2.59
N SER A 89 27.99 2.06 -1.29
CA SER A 89 29.07 2.38 -0.35
C SER A 89 30.00 1.19 -0.07
N TYR A 90 29.46 -0.02 0.02
CA TYR A 90 30.20 -1.22 0.39
C TYR A 90 31.12 -1.71 -0.74
N ARG A 91 30.65 -1.69 -1.99
CA ARG A 91 31.42 -2.16 -3.16
C ARG A 91 32.60 -1.28 -3.53
N LEU A 92 32.64 -0.03 -3.04
CA LEU A 92 33.81 0.83 -3.20
C LEU A 92 35.00 0.37 -2.34
N THR A 93 34.77 -0.46 -1.32
CA THR A 93 35.78 -0.82 -0.32
C THR A 93 35.99 -2.31 -0.15
N LYS A 94 35.00 -3.16 -0.48
CA LYS A 94 35.07 -4.61 -0.28
C LYS A 94 34.46 -5.44 -1.41
N ASP A 95 35.11 -6.58 -1.67
CA ASP A 95 34.74 -7.55 -2.71
C ASP A 95 34.06 -8.82 -2.15
N ASP A 96 33.77 -8.89 -0.84
CA ASP A 96 33.07 -10.00 -0.18
C ASP A 96 31.54 -9.82 -0.21
N ASN A 97 30.78 -10.86 0.17
CA ASN A 97 29.32 -10.81 0.26
C ASN A 97 28.63 -10.35 -1.05
N LEU A 98 29.16 -10.77 -2.20
CA LEU A 98 28.57 -10.53 -3.52
C LEU A 98 27.11 -11.00 -3.55
N PHE A 99 26.23 -10.17 -4.10
CA PHE A 99 24.79 -10.40 -4.25
C PHE A 99 24.02 -10.61 -2.93
N ASN A 100 24.62 -10.28 -1.78
CA ASN A 100 23.91 -10.30 -0.50
C ASN A 100 23.04 -9.04 -0.32
N MET A 101 21.80 -9.13 -0.80
CA MET A 101 20.82 -8.04 -0.81
C MET A 101 19.73 -8.21 0.25
N ASN A 102 20.01 -8.88 1.36
CA ASN A 102 19.01 -9.10 2.41
C ASN A 102 18.55 -7.76 3.03
N PRO A 103 17.28 -7.34 2.87
CA PRO A 103 16.77 -6.07 3.39
C PRO A 103 16.55 -6.10 4.90
N VAL A 104 16.45 -7.28 5.52
CA VAL A 104 16.08 -7.45 6.94
C VAL A 104 17.07 -6.74 7.87
N ARG A 105 18.35 -6.64 7.48
CA ARG A 105 19.38 -5.91 8.24
C ARG A 105 19.11 -4.42 8.40
N PHE A 106 18.18 -3.86 7.62
CA PHE A 106 17.79 -2.45 7.69
C PHE A 106 16.39 -2.24 8.28
N LYS A 107 15.75 -3.28 8.84
CA LYS A 107 14.39 -3.22 9.38
C LYS A 107 14.21 -2.09 10.40
N ASP A 108 15.19 -1.91 11.29
CA ASP A 108 15.16 -0.88 12.33
C ASP A 108 15.53 0.53 11.82
N LYS A 109 15.89 0.65 10.54
CA LYS A 109 16.24 1.93 9.87
C LYS A 109 15.08 2.51 9.06
N VAL A 110 13.93 1.85 9.07
CA VAL A 110 12.72 2.22 8.33
C VAL A 110 11.52 2.17 9.27
N GLN A 111 10.51 2.98 9.00
CA GLN A 111 9.26 2.94 9.76
C GLN A 111 8.59 1.56 9.70
N SER A 112 7.83 1.23 10.74
CA SER A 112 6.98 0.02 10.74
C SER A 112 5.82 0.14 9.76
N VAL A 113 5.25 -0.98 9.31
CA VAL A 113 4.09 -0.97 8.39
C VAL A 113 2.94 -0.12 8.94
N LEU A 114 2.66 -0.22 10.24
CA LEU A 114 1.61 0.57 10.89
C LEU A 114 1.90 2.07 10.87
N GLN A 115 3.14 2.48 11.12
CA GLN A 115 3.53 3.89 10.99
C GLN A 115 3.38 4.38 9.54
N ILE A 116 3.68 3.53 8.57
CA ILE A 116 3.50 3.86 7.15
C ILE A 116 2.02 3.98 6.82
N MET A 117 1.15 3.08 7.32
CA MET A 117 -0.30 3.16 7.09
C MET A 117 -0.87 4.53 7.44
N PHE A 118 -0.47 5.09 8.57
CA PHE A 118 -0.93 6.41 9.03
C PHE A 118 -0.02 7.58 8.60
N SER A 119 0.86 7.36 7.62
CA SER A 119 1.74 8.41 7.10
C SER A 119 1.11 9.17 5.93
N ILE A 120 1.70 10.33 5.61
CA ILE A 120 1.26 11.20 4.51
C ILE A 120 1.20 10.48 3.13
N SER A 121 1.97 9.41 2.93
CA SER A 121 1.99 8.68 1.64
C SER A 121 0.76 7.81 1.38
N THR A 122 0.03 7.42 2.42
CA THR A 122 -1.10 6.48 2.34
C THR A 122 -2.36 7.07 2.92
N LEU A 123 -2.26 7.84 4.00
CA LEU A 123 -3.40 8.35 4.75
C LEU A 123 -4.36 9.21 3.91
N PRO A 124 -3.91 10.14 3.03
CA PRO A 124 -4.85 10.92 2.20
C PRO A 124 -5.65 10.03 1.24
N PHE A 125 -5.01 9.02 0.67
CA PHE A 125 -5.64 8.11 -0.29
C PHE A 125 -6.70 7.23 0.39
N TYR A 126 -6.33 6.44 1.40
CA TYR A 126 -7.29 5.54 2.06
C TYR A 126 -8.25 6.29 2.99
N GLY A 127 -7.78 7.37 3.62
CA GLY A 127 -8.60 8.22 4.48
C GLY A 127 -9.72 8.92 3.73
N SER A 128 -9.46 9.45 2.53
CA SER A 128 -10.53 10.04 1.71
C SER A 128 -11.60 9.02 1.30
N ILE A 129 -11.19 7.80 0.95
CA ILE A 129 -12.13 6.70 0.64
C ILE A 129 -12.94 6.30 1.88
N LEU A 130 -12.29 6.19 3.05
CA LEU A 130 -12.95 5.88 4.31
C LEU A 130 -14.00 6.94 4.67
N ILE A 131 -13.67 8.22 4.52
CA ILE A 131 -14.60 9.34 4.74
C ILE A 131 -15.79 9.24 3.79
N MET A 132 -15.53 9.00 2.50
CA MET A 132 -16.59 8.86 1.49
C MET A 132 -17.55 7.71 1.82
N LEU A 133 -17.03 6.53 2.17
CA LEU A 133 -17.85 5.38 2.57
C LEU A 133 -18.64 5.66 3.85
N SER A 134 -18.06 6.37 4.81
CA SER A 134 -18.73 6.74 6.05
C SER A 134 -19.88 7.72 5.81
N ILE A 135 -19.69 8.73 4.95
CA ILE A 135 -20.75 9.67 4.56
C ILE A 135 -21.89 8.92 3.85
N TYR A 136 -21.55 8.06 2.88
CA TYR A 136 -22.53 7.26 2.16
C TYR A 136 -23.36 6.37 3.10
N PHE A 137 -22.69 5.73 4.05
CA PHE A 137 -23.34 4.95 5.11
C PHE A 137 -24.32 5.81 5.92
N ILE A 138 -23.89 6.97 6.44
CA ILE A 138 -24.74 7.86 7.23
C ILE A 138 -26.00 8.27 6.45
N ILE A 139 -25.87 8.64 5.18
CA ILE A 139 -27.01 9.03 4.32
C ILE A 139 -28.03 7.90 4.20
N ILE A 140 -27.57 6.66 3.98
CA ILE A 140 -28.47 5.51 3.81
C ILE A 140 -29.26 5.23 5.09
N TYR A 141 -28.59 5.21 6.24
CA TYR A 141 -29.25 4.91 7.50
C TYR A 141 -30.20 6.03 7.93
N PHE A 142 -29.85 7.29 7.66
CA PHE A 142 -30.74 8.42 7.85
C PHE A 142 -32.02 8.30 7.01
N ASN A 143 -31.90 7.95 5.73
CA ASN A 143 -33.05 7.74 4.85
C ASN A 143 -33.94 6.57 5.31
N TYR A 144 -33.35 5.47 5.78
CA TYR A 144 -34.11 4.35 6.35
C TYR A 144 -34.90 4.75 7.60
N PHE A 145 -34.28 5.56 8.47
CA PHE A 145 -34.93 6.04 9.68
C PHE A 145 -36.14 6.93 9.37
N GLU A 146 -36.01 7.87 8.42
CA GLU A 146 -37.13 8.69 7.94
C GLU A 146 -38.27 7.86 7.34
N LEU A 147 -37.92 6.83 6.54
CA LEU A 147 -38.91 5.91 5.97
C LEU A 147 -39.67 5.16 7.08
N LEU A 148 -38.96 4.67 8.09
CA LEU A 148 -39.53 3.98 9.23
C LEU A 148 -40.50 4.89 10.02
N LEU A 149 -40.10 6.14 10.28
CA LEU A 149 -40.95 7.14 10.93
C LEU A 149 -42.23 7.42 10.13
N LYS A 150 -42.12 7.52 8.80
CA LYS A 150 -43.28 7.72 7.92
C LYS A 150 -44.24 6.54 7.98
N CYS A 151 -43.74 5.30 7.99
CA CYS A 151 -44.56 4.10 8.14
C CYS A 151 -45.28 4.06 9.50
N ILE A 152 -44.60 4.41 10.59
CA ILE A 152 -45.20 4.47 11.93
C ILE A 152 -46.33 5.50 11.99
N LYS A 153 -46.11 6.71 11.43
CA LYS A 153 -47.14 7.77 11.39
C LYS A 153 -48.36 7.37 10.56
N LEU A 154 -48.17 6.72 9.41
CA LEU A 154 -49.28 6.20 8.59
C LEU A 154 -50.07 5.11 9.32
N SER A 155 -49.39 4.25 10.09
CA SER A 155 -50.06 3.23 10.91
C SER A 155 -50.88 3.82 12.07
N GLN A 156 -50.51 5.00 12.58
CA GLN A 156 -51.21 5.66 13.69
C GLN A 156 -52.31 6.63 13.25
N GLY A 157 -52.24 7.18 12.03
CA GLY A 157 -53.20 8.15 11.49
C GLY A 157 -54.37 7.56 10.70
N GLY A 158 -54.58 6.24 10.75
CA GLY A 158 -55.61 5.52 9.98
C GLY A 158 -56.91 5.21 10.72
N ASN A 159 -57.27 5.97 11.76
CA ASN A 159 -58.58 5.90 12.45
C ASN A 159 -59.47 7.08 12.06
#